data_AF-A0A373TB35-F1
#
_entry.id   AF-A0A373TB35-F1
#
_cell.length_a   1.000
_cell.length_b   1.000
_cell.length_c   1.000
_cell.angle_alpha   90.00
_cell.angle_beta   90.00
_cell.angle_gamma   90.00
#
_symmetry.space_group_name_H-M   'P 1'
#
loop_
_entity.id
_entity.type
_entity.pdbx_description
1 polymer ?
#
loop_
_entity_poly.entity_id
_entity_poly.type
_entity_poly.pdbx_seq_one_letter_code
_entity_poly.pdbx_strand_id
1 'polypeptide(L)'
;MIVVKNKADCCGCTACYSVCPKKAISMQQDQEGFLYPFVEISKCIDCKLCESACPIENKIESKMFDRKAYVLRAKDVEIVSTSTSGGFVTPLGEWILNQGGVICGATYNEEYKVIHKISGGGQKSFEVQNTCRAI
;
A
#
# COMPACT_ATOMS: atom_id res chain seq x y z
N MET A 1 -6.36 -6.33 -24.08
CA MET A 1 -5.33 -6.77 -23.12
C MET A 1 -4.61 -5.54 -22.58
N ILE A 2 -4.29 -5.50 -21.28
CA ILE A 2 -3.56 -4.37 -20.69
C ILE A 2 -2.17 -4.20 -21.31
N VAL A 3 -1.83 -2.97 -21.69
CA VAL A 3 -0.51 -2.59 -22.21
C VAL A 3 -0.16 -1.23 -21.61
N VAL A 4 0.90 -1.17 -20.81
CA VAL A 4 1.39 0.08 -20.24
C VAL A 4 2.29 0.76 -21.28
N LYS A 5 1.81 1.85 -21.88
CA LYS A 5 2.58 2.64 -22.85
C LYS A 5 3.47 3.68 -22.17
N ASN A 6 2.95 4.32 -21.13
CA ASN A 6 3.67 5.27 -20.29
C ASN A 6 3.60 4.81 -18.83
N LYS A 7 4.72 4.88 -18.11
CA LYS A 7 4.79 4.51 -16.70
C LYS A 7 3.78 5.29 -15.84
N ALA A 8 3.49 6.54 -16.20
CA ALA A 8 2.52 7.37 -15.48
C ALA A 8 1.09 6.81 -15.49
N ASP A 9 0.77 5.92 -16.43
CA ASP A 9 -0.57 5.32 -16.59
C ASP A 9 -0.74 4.03 -15.77
N CYS A 10 0.25 3.68 -14.93
CA CYS A 10 0.21 2.48 -14.09
C CYS A 10 0.77 2.78 -12.70
N CYS A 11 0.00 2.45 -11.65
CA CYS A 11 0.44 2.59 -10.26
C CYS A 11 0.93 1.27 -9.63
N GLY A 12 1.08 0.20 -10.43
CA GLY A 12 1.57 -1.09 -9.94
C GLY A 12 0.66 -1.83 -8.96
N CYS A 13 -0.64 -1.50 -8.90
CA CYS A 13 -1.60 -2.04 -7.93
C CYS A 13 -1.94 -3.54 -8.03
N THR A 14 -1.30 -4.27 -8.96
CA THR A 14 -1.46 -5.72 -9.21
C THR A 14 -2.87 -6.23 -9.54
N ALA A 15 -3.89 -5.37 -9.64
CA ALA A 15 -5.26 -5.80 -9.96
C ALA A 15 -5.34 -6.64 -11.26
N CYS A 16 -4.67 -6.20 -12.33
CA CYS A 16 -4.62 -6.92 -13.60
C CYS A 16 -3.99 -8.32 -13.47
N TYR A 17 -2.94 -8.45 -12.65
CA TYR A 17 -2.29 -9.73 -12.33
C TYR A 17 -3.28 -10.66 -11.61
N SER A 18 -3.94 -10.17 -10.57
CA SER A 18 -4.83 -10.98 -9.72
C SER A 18 -6.07 -11.47 -10.47
N VAL A 19 -6.64 -10.67 -11.38
CA VAL A 19 -7.85 -11.05 -12.13
C VAL A 19 -7.60 -11.95 -13.34
N CYS A 20 -6.34 -12.20 -13.72
CA CYS A 20 -6.03 -12.95 -14.93
C CYS A 20 -6.26 -14.47 -14.74
N PRO A 21 -7.27 -15.08 -15.38
CA PRO A 21 -7.61 -16.50 -15.14
C PRO A 21 -6.56 -17.47 -15.70
N LYS A 22 -5.75 -17.02 -16.66
CA LYS A 22 -4.67 -17.81 -17.27
C LYS A 22 -3.30 -17.54 -16.66
N LYS A 23 -3.22 -16.67 -15.65
CA LYS A 23 -1.94 -16.21 -15.07
C LYS A 23 -0.95 -15.79 -16.17
N ALA A 24 -1.46 -15.13 -17.21
CA ALA A 24 -0.69 -14.66 -18.35
C ALA A 24 0.06 -13.35 -18.06
N ILE A 25 -0.09 -12.80 -16.87
CA ILE A 25 0.50 -11.53 -16.46
C ILE A 25 1.50 -11.82 -15.35
N SER A 26 2.69 -11.21 -15.45
CA SER A 26 3.70 -11.17 -14.39
C SER A 26 3.99 -9.71 -14.04
N MET A 27 4.36 -9.43 -12.79
CA MET A 27 4.75 -8.08 -12.37
C MET A 27 6.28 -7.98 -12.40
N GLN A 28 6.81 -7.11 -13.25
CA GLN A 28 8.25 -6.92 -13.43
C GLN A 28 8.68 -5.58 -12.84
N GLN A 29 9.81 -5.60 -12.12
CA GLN A 29 10.40 -4.38 -11.58
C GLN A 29 11.13 -3.60 -12.67
N ASP A 30 11.03 -2.29 -12.64
CA ASP A 30 11.94 -1.42 -13.37
C ASP A 30 13.22 -1.14 -12.56
N GLN A 31 14.08 -0.25 -13.07
CA GLN A 31 15.35 0.11 -12.42
C GLN A 31 15.17 0.81 -11.06
N GLU A 32 13.99 1.37 -10.81
CA GLU A 32 13.64 2.07 -9.56
C GLU A 32 12.91 1.13 -8.58
N GLY A 33 12.63 -0.11 -8.99
CA GLY A 33 11.94 -1.12 -8.20
C GLY A 33 10.41 -1.09 -8.32
N PHE A 34 9.84 -0.21 -9.15
CA PHE A 34 8.40 -0.14 -9.38
C PHE A 34 7.92 -1.31 -10.25
N LEU A 35 6.76 -1.88 -9.89
CA LEU A 35 6.21 -3.05 -10.55
C LEU A 35 5.24 -2.68 -11.68
N TYR A 36 5.45 -3.26 -12.86
CA TYR A 36 4.58 -3.10 -14.04
C TYR A 36 4.16 -4.45 -14.61
N PRO A 37 2.93 -4.56 -15.17
CA PRO A 37 2.45 -5.81 -15.75
C PRO A 37 3.15 -6.10 -17.08
N PHE A 38 3.69 -7.31 -17.21
CA PHE A 38 4.17 -7.90 -18.45
C PHE A 38 3.23 -9.04 -18.85
N VAL A 39 2.68 -8.98 -20.06
CA VAL A 39 1.71 -9.97 -20.57
C VAL A 39 2.38 -10.97 -21.50
N GLU A 40 2.31 -12.24 -21.15
CA GLU A 40 2.74 -13.36 -21.98
C GLU A 40 1.65 -13.69 -23.02
N ILE A 41 1.83 -13.20 -24.24
CA ILE A 41 0.83 -13.28 -25.32
C ILE A 41 0.37 -14.72 -25.60
N SER A 42 1.27 -15.70 -25.53
CA SER A 42 0.96 -17.12 -25.76
C SER A 42 -0.07 -17.70 -24.78
N LYS A 43 -0.18 -17.13 -23.57
CA LYS A 43 -1.14 -17.56 -22.52
C LYS A 43 -2.38 -16.67 -22.48
N CYS A 44 -2.33 -15.50 -23.10
CA CYS A 44 -3.42 -14.54 -23.09
C CYS A 44 -4.57 -15.05 -23.98
N ILE A 45 -5.76 -15.15 -23.40
CA ILE A 45 -7.00 -15.51 -24.11
C ILE A 45 -7.85 -14.29 -24.48
N ASP A 46 -7.26 -13.09 -24.40
CA ASP A 46 -7.88 -11.79 -24.67
C ASP A 46 -9.26 -11.54 -24.00
N CYS A 47 -9.46 -12.08 -22.79
CA CYS A 47 -10.72 -11.93 -22.03
C CYS A 47 -11.03 -10.52 -21.51
N LYS A 48 -10.13 -9.54 -21.70
CA LYS A 48 -10.25 -8.13 -21.27
C LYS A 48 -10.44 -7.84 -19.76
N LEU A 49 -10.41 -8.86 -18.90
CA LEU A 49 -10.55 -8.68 -17.44
C LEU A 49 -9.51 -7.73 -16.84
N CYS A 50 -8.26 -7.78 -17.33
CA CYS A 50 -7.19 -6.90 -16.87
C CYS A 50 -7.45 -5.41 -17.14
N GLU A 51 -8.10 -5.08 -18.27
CA GLU A 51 -8.55 -3.72 -18.56
C GLU A 51 -9.72 -3.34 -17.66
N SER A 52 -10.73 -4.20 -17.55
CA SER A 52 -11.94 -3.94 -16.74
C SER A 52 -11.66 -3.73 -15.25
N ALA A 53 -10.64 -4.40 -14.71
CA ALA A 53 -10.26 -4.27 -13.30
C ALA A 53 -9.32 -3.08 -13.04
N CYS A 54 -8.81 -2.41 -14.07
CA CYS A 54 -7.86 -1.32 -13.90
C CYS A 54 -8.54 -0.05 -13.36
N PRO A 55 -8.19 0.46 -12.17
CA PRO A 55 -8.82 1.65 -11.61
C PRO A 55 -8.39 2.95 -12.30
N ILE A 56 -7.28 2.94 -13.04
CA ILE A 56 -6.78 4.10 -13.80
C ILE A 56 -7.60 4.27 -15.08
N GLU A 57 -7.91 3.18 -15.77
CA GLU A 57 -8.75 3.18 -16.98
C GLU A 57 -10.24 3.32 -16.62
N ASN A 58 -10.69 2.67 -15.55
CA ASN A 58 -12.08 2.68 -15.10
C ASN A 58 -12.23 3.56 -13.86
N LYS A 59 -11.95 4.85 -14.03
CA LYS A 59 -12.06 5.82 -12.93
C LYS A 59 -13.48 5.83 -12.39
N ILE A 60 -13.61 5.55 -11.09
CA ILE A 60 -14.88 5.73 -10.39
C ILE A 60 -15.09 7.22 -10.21
N GLU A 61 -16.09 7.79 -10.88
CA GLU A 61 -16.47 9.18 -10.66
C GLU A 61 -16.88 9.37 -9.21
N SER A 62 -16.14 10.22 -8.49
CA SER A 62 -16.53 10.57 -7.14
C SER A 62 -17.70 11.53 -7.21
N LYS A 63 -18.84 11.17 -6.62
CA LYS A 63 -19.95 12.12 -6.45
C LYS A 63 -19.42 13.32 -5.65
N MET A 64 -19.66 14.52 -6.18
CA MET A 64 -19.43 15.74 -5.41
C MET A 64 -20.48 15.79 -4.30
N PHE A 65 -20.02 15.84 -3.06
CA PHE A 65 -20.82 16.11 -1.88
C PHE A 65 -20.02 17.03 -0.97
N ASP A 66 -20.70 17.74 -0.08
CA ASP A 66 -20.04 18.65 0.85
C ASP A 66 -19.13 17.86 1.81
N ARG A 67 -17.80 18.00 1.61
CA ARG A 67 -16.77 17.27 2.36
C ARG A 67 -16.13 18.21 3.37
N LYS A 68 -16.32 17.93 4.65
CA LYS A 68 -15.51 18.54 5.71
C LYS A 68 -14.22 17.75 5.88
N ALA A 69 -13.08 18.42 5.72
CA ALA A 69 -11.76 17.85 5.98
C ALA A 69 -11.15 18.51 7.22
N TYR A 70 -10.48 17.70 8.03
CA TYR A 70 -9.75 18.17 9.21
C TYR A 70 -8.27 17.89 9.02
N VAL A 71 -7.44 18.88 9.32
CA VAL A 71 -5.98 18.74 9.32
C VAL A 71 -5.52 18.72 10.76
N LEU A 72 -4.72 17.71 11.11
CA LEU A 72 -4.22 17.49 12.45
C LEU A 72 -2.69 17.60 12.41
N ARG A 73 -2.13 18.26 13.43
CA ARG A 73 -0.69 18.36 13.64
C ARG A 73 -0.40 18.20 15.13
N ALA A 74 0.63 17.45 15.47
CA ALA A 74 1.13 17.37 16.83
C ALA A 74 1.53 18.76 17.32
N LYS A 75 1.25 19.04 18.61
CA LYS A 75 1.65 20.30 19.24
C LYS A 75 3.14 20.33 19.58
N ASP A 76 3.71 19.17 19.87
CA ASP A 76 5.12 19.00 20.21
C ASP A 76 5.99 19.16 18.95
N VAL A 77 6.93 20.09 19.01
CA VAL A 77 7.84 20.43 17.90
C VAL A 77 8.80 19.29 17.60
N GLU A 78 9.25 18.52 18.59
CA GLU A 78 10.17 17.41 18.39
C GLU A 78 9.48 16.22 17.71
N ILE A 79 8.21 15.99 18.05
CA ILE A 79 7.39 15.01 17.33
C ILE A 79 7.24 15.45 15.87
N VAL A 80 6.97 16.73 15.62
CA VAL A 80 6.82 17.21 14.24
C VAL A 80 8.13 17.15 13.45
N SER A 81 9.28 17.48 14.07
CA SER A 81 10.58 17.49 13.39
C SER A 81 11.04 16.10 12.95
N THR A 82 10.60 15.05 13.65
CA THR A 82 10.99 13.65 13.41
C THR A 82 9.90 12.80 12.74
N SER A 83 8.72 13.38 12.45
CA SER A 83 7.58 12.64 11.88
C SER A 83 7.17 13.12 10.49
N THR A 84 6.56 12.22 9.71
CA THR A 84 5.90 12.58 8.45
C THR A 84 4.52 13.20 8.71
N SER A 85 4.07 14.09 7.83
CA SER A 85 2.67 14.60 7.78
C SER A 85 2.15 15.20 9.10
N GLY A 86 3.00 15.93 9.83
CA GLY A 86 2.60 16.66 11.03
C GLY A 86 2.52 15.83 12.31
N GLY A 87 2.94 14.56 12.30
CA GLY A 87 3.23 13.79 13.51
C GLY A 87 2.02 13.38 14.37
N PHE A 88 0.81 13.45 13.84
CA PHE A 88 -0.41 13.10 14.59
C PHE A 88 -0.47 11.63 15.07
N VAL A 89 0.14 10.71 14.32
CA VAL A 89 0.10 9.27 14.64
C VAL A 89 0.78 8.97 15.98
N THR A 90 1.80 9.73 16.37
CA THR A 90 2.55 9.54 17.62
C THR A 90 1.66 9.70 18.88
N PRO A 91 1.02 10.86 19.13
CA PRO A 91 0.15 11.02 20.29
C PRO A 91 -1.09 10.12 20.25
N LEU A 92 -1.60 9.79 19.05
CA LEU A 92 -2.68 8.80 18.91
C LEU A 92 -2.23 7.41 19.36
N GLY A 93 -1.01 7.00 18.97
CA GLY A 93 -0.44 5.72 19.36
C GLY A 93 -0.23 5.63 20.88
N GLU A 94 0.34 6.66 21.49
CA GLU A 94 0.50 6.72 22.95
C GLU A 94 -0.86 6.59 23.67
N TRP A 95 -1.89 7.28 23.19
CA TRP A 95 -3.23 7.17 23.74
C TRP A 95 -3.76 5.73 23.65
N ILE A 96 -3.62 5.05 22.50
CA ILE A 96 -4.05 3.66 22.31
C ILE A 96 -3.31 2.72 23.29
N LEU A 97 -1.99 2.85 23.41
CA LEU A 97 -1.17 2.01 24.28
C LEU A 97 -1.52 2.20 25.76
N ASN A 98 -1.81 3.44 26.18
CA ASN A 98 -2.25 3.75 27.54
C ASN A 98 -3.60 3.14 27.90
N GLN A 99 -4.43 2.79 26.91
CA GLN A 99 -5.68 2.06 27.10
C GLN A 99 -5.49 0.52 27.04
N GLY A 100 -4.24 0.03 26.98
CA GLY A 100 -3.94 -1.39 26.81
C GLY A 100 -4.17 -1.90 25.39
N GLY A 101 -4.34 -1.01 24.41
CA GLY A 101 -4.51 -1.36 23.02
C GLY A 101 -3.24 -1.91 22.35
N VAL A 102 -3.38 -2.26 21.07
CA VAL A 102 -2.30 -2.79 20.24
C VAL A 102 -2.18 -1.94 18.98
N ILE A 103 -0.95 -1.64 18.58
CA ILE A 103 -0.61 -0.93 17.34
C ILE A 103 0.15 -1.88 16.43
N CYS A 104 -0.32 -2.02 15.20
CA CYS A 104 0.38 -2.75 14.13
C CYS A 104 0.88 -1.75 13.10
N GLY A 105 2.18 -1.76 12.83
CA GLY A 105 2.81 -0.86 11.86
C GLY A 105 3.80 -1.59 10.95
N ALA A 106 4.39 -0.85 10.01
CA ALA A 106 5.49 -1.29 9.19
C ALA A 106 6.70 -0.36 9.41
N THR A 107 7.89 -0.92 9.51
CA THR A 107 9.16 -0.18 9.69
C THR A 107 10.27 -0.84 8.87
N TYR A 108 11.39 -0.17 8.70
CA TYR A 108 12.60 -0.78 8.18
C TYR A 108 13.39 -1.46 9.30
N ASN A 109 14.00 -2.61 8.99
CA ASN A 109 15.06 -3.21 9.80
C ASN A 109 16.44 -2.61 9.43
N GLU A 110 17.51 -3.12 10.04
CA GLU A 110 18.89 -2.67 9.79
C GLU A 110 19.36 -2.87 8.33
N GLU A 111 18.74 -3.81 7.60
CA GLU A 111 19.00 -4.08 6.17
C GLU A 111 18.09 -3.27 5.23
N TYR A 112 17.35 -2.28 5.75
CA TYR A 112 16.34 -1.51 5.00
C TYR A 112 15.23 -2.36 4.36
N LYS A 113 14.94 -3.53 4.94
CA LYS A 113 13.78 -4.34 4.56
C LYS A 113 12.57 -3.93 5.39
N VAL A 114 11.43 -3.79 4.73
CA VAL A 114 10.15 -3.53 5.41
C VAL A 114 9.78 -4.76 6.24
N ILE A 115 9.50 -4.53 7.52
CA ILE A 115 9.01 -5.52 8.48
C ILE A 115 7.75 -4.99 9.16
N HIS A 116 6.86 -5.89 9.58
CA HIS A 116 5.72 -5.52 10.40
C HIS A 116 6.10 -5.61 11.88
N LYS A 117 5.76 -4.56 12.64
CA LYS A 117 6.00 -4.48 14.08
C LYS A 117 4.69 -4.29 14.83
N ILE A 118 4.50 -5.08 15.88
CA ILE A 118 3.35 -5.00 16.77
C ILE A 118 3.82 -4.52 18.15
N SER A 119 3.14 -3.52 18.70
CA SER A 119 3.43 -2.93 20.02
C SER A 119 2.14 -2.86 20.86
N GLY A 120 2.20 -3.24 22.14
CA GLY A 120 1.08 -3.13 23.09
C GLY A 120 0.53 -4.47 23.61
N GLY A 121 -0.64 -4.45 24.24
CA GLY A 121 -1.35 -5.66 24.69
C GLY A 121 -0.68 -6.47 25.81
N GLY A 122 0.14 -5.85 26.66
CA GLY A 122 0.87 -6.53 27.74
C GLY A 122 2.04 -7.40 27.27
N GLN A 123 2.41 -7.31 25.98
CA GLN A 123 3.50 -8.07 25.37
C GLN A 123 4.65 -7.15 24.94
N LYS A 124 5.90 -7.63 25.09
CA LYS A 124 7.09 -6.98 24.51
C LYS A 124 6.91 -6.95 22.98
N SER A 125 7.30 -5.85 22.34
CA SER A 125 7.20 -5.69 20.89
C SER A 125 7.74 -6.91 20.14
N PHE A 126 6.90 -7.55 19.32
CA PHE A 126 7.29 -8.68 18.49
C PHE A 126 7.46 -8.23 17.05
N GLU A 127 8.55 -8.67 16.42
CA GLU A 127 8.71 -8.59 14.97
C GLU A 127 7.89 -9.70 14.33
N VAL A 128 6.93 -9.32 13.49
CA VAL A 128 6.23 -10.28 12.66
C VAL A 128 6.90 -10.25 11.31
N GLN A 129 7.80 -11.20 11.07
CA GLN A 129 8.37 -11.42 9.74
C GLN A 129 7.25 -11.90 8.81
N ASN A 130 6.89 -11.06 7.82
CA ASN A 130 6.12 -11.35 6.61
C ASN A 130 5.19 -12.59 6.68
N THR A 131 4.24 -12.59 7.62
CA THR A 131 3.13 -13.56 7.59
C THR A 131 2.06 -13.15 6.58
N CYS A 132 2.04 -11.88 6.17
CA CYS A 132 1.39 -11.46 4.94
C CYS A 132 2.23 -11.90 3.74
N ARG A 133 2.11 -13.18 3.35
CA ARG A 133 2.20 -13.50 1.93
C ARG A 133 1.16 -12.62 1.26
N ALA A 134 1.60 -11.58 0.55
CA ALA A 134 0.76 -10.83 -0.36
C ALA A 134 -0.02 -11.86 -1.19
N ILE A 135 -1.34 -11.89 -0.99
CA ILE A 135 -2.27 -12.70 -1.77
C ILE A 135 -2.43 -12.06 -3.13
#